data_AF-A0A920QRV7-F1
#
_entry.id   AF-A0A920QRV7-F1
#
_cell.length_a   1.000
_cell.length_b   1.000
_cell.length_c   1.000
_cell.angle_alpha   90.00
_cell.angle_beta   90.00
_cell.angle_gamma   90.00
#
_symmetry.space_group_name_H-M   'P 1'
#
loop_
_entity.id
_entity.type
_entity.pdbx_description
1 polymer ?
#
loop_
_entity_poly.entity_id
_entity_poly.type
_entity_poly.pdbx_seq_one_letter_code
_entity_poly.pdbx_strand_id
1 'polypeptide(L)' 'MFCKPRRIKRIKRKTKKVGENTKYDNRYRDYDPKLAEERSKTEPYVIRFKSPKKRDKKMLRSIRGKLYLTIKKWMIL' A
#
# COMPACT_ATOMS: atom_id res chain seq x y z
N MET A 1 2.42 -3.47 -10.67
CA MET A 1 1.23 -2.64 -10.34
C MET A 1 1.12 -1.46 -11.29
N PHE A 2 -0.05 -1.30 -11.92
CA PHE A 2 -0.30 -0.38 -13.04
C PHE A 2 -0.97 0.95 -12.62
N CYS A 3 -0.71 1.44 -11.42
CA CYS A 3 -1.45 2.60 -10.89
C CYS A 3 -0.90 3.92 -11.43
N LYS A 4 -1.65 4.58 -12.32
CA LYS A 4 -1.26 5.89 -12.87
C LYS A 4 -1.09 6.97 -11.79
N PRO A 5 -0.12 7.89 -11.91
CA PRO A 5 0.12 8.95 -10.93
C PRO A 5 -1.12 9.82 -10.62
N ARG A 6 -1.96 10.09 -11.64
CA ARG A 6 -3.22 10.85 -11.47
C ARG A 6 -4.18 10.17 -10.47
N ARG A 7 -4.26 8.84 -10.48
CA ARG A 7 -5.08 8.08 -9.51
C ARG A 7 -4.50 8.20 -8.10
N ILE A 8 -3.18 8.08 -7.95
CA ILE A 8 -2.52 8.27 -6.66
C ILE A 8 -2.84 9.66 -6.09
N LYS A 9 -2.70 10.73 -6.89
CA LYS A 9 -3.07 12.10 -6.48
C LYS A 9 -4.53 12.18 -6.01
N ARG A 10 -5.45 11.52 -6.72
CA ARG A 10 -6.87 11.47 -6.35
C ARG A 10 -7.09 10.77 -5.00
N ILE A 11 -6.43 9.63 -4.76
CA ILE A 11 -6.51 8.91 -3.48
C ILE A 11 -6.01 9.82 -2.35
N LYS A 12 -4.85 10.47 -2.51
CA LYS A 12 -4.30 11.40 -1.51
C LYS A 12 -5.28 12.54 -1.17
N ARG A 13 -5.92 13.12 -2.18
CA ARG A 13 -6.92 14.18 -1.99
C ARG A 13 -8.15 13.68 -1.23
N LYS A 14 -8.65 12.49 -1.56
CA LYS A 14 -9.79 11.87 -0.87
C LYS A 14 -9.47 11.60 0.60
N THR A 15 -8.36 10.91 0.89
CA THR A 15 -7.97 10.57 2.27
C THR A 15 -7.73 11.82 3.12
N LYS A 16 -7.13 12.87 2.55
CA LYS A 16 -6.93 14.15 3.25
C LYS A 16 -8.27 14.81 3.62
N LYS A 17 -9.28 14.76 2.74
CA LYS A 17 -10.60 15.35 3.01
C LYS A 17 -11.35 14.67 4.16
N VAL A 18 -11.16 13.36 4.33
CA VAL A 18 -11.85 12.58 5.38
C VAL A 18 -11.02 12.45 6.66
N GLY A 19 -9.91 13.19 6.80
CA GLY A 19 -9.05 13.13 7.99
C GLY A 19 -8.28 11.81 8.15
N GLU A 20 -8.23 10.98 7.10
CA GLU A 20 -7.55 9.69 7.14
C GLU A 20 -6.07 9.80 6.75
N ASN A 21 -5.27 8.88 7.29
CA ASN A 21 -3.88 8.71 6.87
C ASN A 21 -3.80 8.36 5.39
N THR A 22 -2.98 9.11 4.65
CA THR A 22 -2.76 8.86 3.22
C THR A 22 -2.09 7.51 3.01
N LYS A 23 -2.78 6.58 2.35
CA LYS A 23 -2.27 5.24 2.02
C LYS A 23 -2.64 4.84 0.60
N TYR A 24 -1.92 3.83 0.10
CA TYR A 24 -2.29 3.17 -1.14
C TYR A 24 -3.50 2.24 -0.89
N ASP A 25 -4.43 2.20 -1.83
CA ASP A 25 -5.73 1.50 -1.72
C ASP A 25 -5.62 -0.02 -1.90
N ASN A 26 -4.42 -0.57 -2.12
CA ASN A 26 -4.17 -1.99 -2.38
C ASN A 26 -4.95 -2.56 -3.58
N ARG A 27 -5.41 -1.72 -4.51
CA ARG A 27 -6.24 -2.14 -5.65
C ARG A 27 -5.66 -3.32 -6.44
N TYR A 28 -4.35 -3.34 -6.61
CA TYR A 28 -3.66 -4.39 -7.38
C TYR A 28 -3.01 -5.47 -6.50
N ARG A 29 -3.43 -5.62 -5.22
CA ARG A 29 -2.81 -6.58 -4.29
C ARG A 29 -3.12 -8.02 -4.67
N ASP A 30 -4.38 -8.26 -5.05
CA ASP A 30 -4.94 -9.56 -5.41
C ASP A 30 -5.44 -9.50 -6.87
N TYR A 31 -4.65 -8.84 -7.73
CA TYR A 31 -4.97 -8.66 -9.15
C TYR A 31 -4.78 -9.98 -9.91
N ASP A 32 -5.62 -10.20 -10.93
CA ASP A 32 -5.53 -11.38 -11.79
C ASP A 32 -4.11 -11.50 -12.41
N PRO A 33 -3.41 -12.64 -12.22
CA PRO A 33 -2.07 -12.82 -12.76
C PRO A 33 -1.98 -12.79 -14.29
N LYS A 34 -2.95 -13.38 -15.01
CA LYS A 34 -2.97 -13.40 -16.48
C LYS A 34 -3.17 -11.98 -17.02
N LEU A 35 -4.08 -11.23 -16.41
CA LEU A 35 -4.30 -9.83 -16.78
C LEU A 35 -3.09 -8.96 -16.41
N ALA A 36 -2.39 -9.28 -15.33
CA ALA A 36 -1.14 -8.61 -14.97
C ALA A 36 -0.05 -8.84 -16.02
N GLU A 37 0.09 -10.09 -16.47
CA GLU A 37 1.04 -10.47 -17.51
C GLU A 37 0.76 -9.73 -18.82
N GLU A 38 -0.48 -9.76 -19.32
CA GLU A 38 -0.84 -9.06 -20.56
C GLU A 38 -0.56 -7.56 -20.48
N ARG A 39 -0.98 -6.90 -19.40
CA ARG A 39 -0.75 -5.46 -19.24
C ARG A 39 0.73 -5.10 -19.06
N SER A 40 1.55 -6.02 -18.54
CA SER A 40 2.97 -5.78 -18.35
C SER A 40 3.73 -5.60 -19.67
N LYS A 41 3.20 -6.14 -20.77
CA LYS A 41 3.79 -6.04 -22.11
C LYS A 41 3.72 -4.62 -22.67
N THR A 42 2.69 -3.85 -22.31
CA THR A 42 2.41 -2.54 -22.93
C THR A 42 2.33 -1.38 -21.94
N GLU A 43 2.11 -1.65 -20.65
CA GLU A 43 1.94 -0.60 -19.64
C GLU A 43 3.10 -0.57 -18.64
N PRO A 44 3.66 0.62 -18.34
CA PRO A 44 4.66 0.74 -17.29
C PRO A 44 4.05 0.39 -15.92
N TYR A 45 4.81 -0.36 -15.14
CA TYR A 45 4.38 -0.84 -13.83
C TYR A 45 5.48 -0.72 -12.78
N VAL A 46 5.06 -0.73 -11.51
CA VAL A 46 5.96 -0.77 -10.36
C VAL A 46 5.73 -2.01 -9.53
N ILE A 47 6.78 -2.53 -8.90
CA ILE A 47 6.68 -3.61 -7.91
C ILE A 47 6.41 -2.98 -6.54
N ARG A 48 5.48 -3.55 -5.76
CA ARG A 48 5.16 -3.07 -4.41
C ARG A 48 5.18 -4.21 -3.40
N PHE A 49 5.83 -3.98 -2.28
CA PHE A 49 5.86 -4.92 -1.16
C PHE A 49 4.48 -5.09 -0.52
N LYS A 50 4.05 -6.34 -0.31
CA LYS A 50 2.79 -6.67 0.37
C LYS A 50 2.97 -6.54 1.89
N SER A 51 2.72 -5.35 2.42
CA SER A 51 2.69 -5.16 3.88
C SER A 51 1.48 -5.90 4.51
N PRO A 52 1.66 -6.62 5.64
CA PRO A 52 0.57 -7.28 6.36
C PRO A 52 -0.55 -6.30 6.75
N LYS A 53 -1.82 -6.74 6.75
CA LYS A 53 -2.97 -5.89 7.15
C LYS A 53 -3.06 -5.71 8.68
N LYS A 54 -2.64 -6.71 9.45
CA LYS A 54 -2.43 -6.66 10.91
C LYS A 54 -1.08 -7.29 11.20
N ARG A 55 -0.21 -6.58 11.91
CA ARG A 55 0.99 -7.16 12.52
C ARG A 55 1.56 -6.17 13.53
N ASP A 56 1.84 -6.66 14.72
CA ASP A 56 2.76 -6.00 15.63
C ASP A 56 4.15 -6.53 15.33
N LYS A 57 5.05 -5.63 14.92
CA LYS A 57 6.45 -5.98 14.68
C LYS A 57 7.30 -5.37 15.78
N LYS A 58 7.89 -6.23 16.60
CA LYS A 58 8.93 -5.86 17.56
C LYS A 58 10.26 -5.79 16.83
N MET A 59 10.99 -4.70 17.04
CA MET A 59 12.32 -4.52 16.49
C MET A 59 13.25 -3.99 17.57
N LEU A 60 14.35 -4.68 17.82
CA LEU A 60 15.40 -4.24 18.74
C LEU A 60 16.40 -3.39 17.97
N ARG A 61 16.73 -2.21 18.49
CA ARG A 61 17.81 -1.37 18.00
C ARG A 61 18.81 -1.12 19.12
N SER A 62 20.11 -1.16 18.81
CA SER A 62 21.20 -0.94 19.76
C SER A 62 21.11 0.43 20.47
N ILE A 63 20.67 1.47 19.77
CA ILE A 63 20.61 2.85 20.31
C ILE A 63 19.25 3.19 20.94
N ARG A 64 18.14 2.70 20.36
CA ARG A 64 16.78 3.12 20.73
C ARG A 64 16.01 2.10 21.58
N GLY A 65 16.64 0.97 21.94
CA GLY A 65 15.98 -0.12 22.65
C GLY A 65 14.89 -0.82 21.81
N LYS A 66 13.81 -1.26 22.47
CA LYS A 66 12.70 -2.00 21.83
C LYS A 66 11.72 -1.02 21.18
N LEU A 67 11.57 -1.12 19.86
CA LEU A 67 10.55 -0.41 19.09
C LEU A 67 9.39 -1.36 18.77
N TYR A 68 8.16 -0.87 18.97
CA TYR A 68 6.94 -1.55 18.56
C TYR A 68 6.30 -0.80 17.40
N LEU A 69 6.15 -1.48 16.27
CA LEU A 69 5.44 -0.99 15.09
C LEU A 69 4.10 -1.70 14.99
N THR A 70 3.01 -0.96 15.22
CA THR A 70 1.65 -1.48 15.07
C THR A 70 1.13 -1.14 13.68
N ILE A 71 0.93 -2.18 12.86
CA ILE A 71 0.21 -2.05 11.59
C ILE A 71 -1.27 -2.31 11.87
N LYS A 72 -2.05 -1.23 12.02
CA LYS A 72 -3.50 -1.32 12.23
C LYS A 72 -4.22 -1.68 10.91
N LYS A 73 -5.17 -2.64 10.96
CA LYS A 73 -6.12 -2.95 9.88
C LYS A 73 -7.17 -1.85 9.86
N TRP A 74 -7.41 -1.28 8.69
CA TRP A 74 -8.45 -0.28 8.49
C TRP A 74 -9.37 -0.75 7.36
N MET A 75 -10.68 -0.70 7.61
CA MET A 75 -11.70 -0.87 6.57
C MET A 75 -11.63 0.35 5.67
N ILE A 76 -11.46 0.12 4.38
CA ILE A 76 -11.74 1.14 3.36
C ILE A 76 -13.21 0.91 3.02
N LEU A 77 -14.08 1.86 3.38
CA LEU A 77 -15.49 1.89 2.94
C LEU A 77 -15.58 2.06 1.42
#